data_AF-A0A7D5CWP0-F1
#
_entry.id   AF-A0A7D5CWP0-F1
#
_cell.length_a   1.000
_cell.length_b   1.000
_cell.length_c   1.000
_cell.angle_alpha   90.00
_cell.angle_beta   90.00
_cell.angle_gamma   90.00
#
_symmetry.space_group_name_H-M   'P 1'
#
loop_
_entity.id
_entity.type
_entity.pdbx_description
1 polymer ?
#
loop_
_entity_poly.entity_id
_entity_poly.type
_entity_poly.pdbx_seq_one_letter_code
_entity_poly.pdbx_strand_id
1 'polypeptide(L)' 'MSASTQTRPRYATPTRKDVTDCRTDRIADLVRTNRVRGSEVALERRGGRTYLVTRPAE' A
#
# COMPACT_ATOMS: atom_id res chain seq x y z
N MET A 1 25.40 15.58 -10.49
CA MET A 1 24.61 14.74 -9.56
C MET A 1 23.17 14.76 -10.04
N SER A 2 22.72 13.71 -10.72
CA SER A 2 21.34 13.59 -11.16
C SER A 2 20.50 13.14 -9.98
N ALA A 3 19.71 14.05 -9.40
CA ALA A 3 18.67 13.70 -8.47
C ALA A 3 17.63 12.89 -9.25
N SER A 4 17.73 11.57 -9.16
CA SER A 4 16.68 10.66 -9.62
C SER A 4 15.46 10.91 -8.74
N THR A 5 14.65 11.90 -9.09
CA THR A 5 13.31 12.08 -8.55
C THR A 5 12.61 10.76 -8.83
N GLN A 6 12.47 9.95 -7.78
CA GLN A 6 11.92 8.61 -7.88
C GLN A 6 10.41 8.76 -8.11
N THR A 7 10.02 9.19 -9.32
CA THR A 7 8.66 9.39 -9.83
C THR A 7 8.04 8.05 -10.23
N ARG A 8 8.36 6.99 -9.48
CA ARG A 8 7.64 5.72 -9.60
C ARG A 8 7.39 5.19 -8.20
N PRO A 9 6.15 4.78 -7.88
CA PRO A 9 5.86 4.14 -6.62
C PRO A 9 6.84 2.97 -6.43
N ARG A 10 7.46 2.89 -5.26
CA ARG A 10 8.57 1.98 -4.91
C ARG A 10 8.21 0.48 -4.88
N TYR A 11 7.09 0.11 -5.47
CA TYR A 11 6.59 -1.25 -5.48
C TYR A 11 6.49 -1.71 -6.94
N ALA A 12 7.52 -2.42 -7.40
CA ALA A 12 7.49 -3.13 -8.69
C ALA A 12 6.59 -4.38 -8.62
N THR A 13 6.03 -4.69 -7.45
CA THR A 13 5.16 -5.83 -7.17
C THR A 13 4.02 -5.42 -6.23
N PRO A 14 2.83 -6.03 -6.35
CA PRO A 14 1.71 -5.75 -5.45
C PRO A 14 2.11 -5.94 -3.99
N THR A 15 1.98 -4.89 -3.16
CA THR A 15 2.20 -5.02 -1.72
C THR A 15 0.90 -5.46 -1.07
N ARG A 16 0.97 -6.54 -0.30
CA ARG A 16 -0.17 -7.10 0.45
C ARG A 16 0.18 -7.12 1.93
N LYS A 17 -0.56 -6.35 2.73
CA LYS A 17 -0.40 -6.31 4.19
C LYS A 17 -1.68 -6.82 4.85
N ASP A 18 -1.56 -7.83 5.70
CA ASP A 18 -2.70 -8.25 6.53
C ASP A 18 -3.06 -7.15 7.53
N VAL A 19 -4.35 -6.81 7.57
CA VAL A 19 -4.96 -5.79 8.43
C VAL A 19 -6.21 -6.33 9.12
N THR A 20 -6.37 -7.65 9.23
CA THR A 20 -7.55 -8.31 9.83
C THR A 20 -7.88 -7.76 11.21
N ASP A 21 -6.87 -7.61 12.07
CA ASP A 21 -7.02 -7.07 13.43
C ASP A 21 -6.64 -5.58 13.54
N CYS A 22 -6.52 -4.90 12.40
CA CYS A 22 -6.18 -3.48 12.37
C CYS A 22 -7.43 -2.62 12.59
N ARG A 23 -7.35 -1.68 13.51
CA ARG A 23 -8.37 -0.64 13.64
C ARG A 23 -8.41 0.23 12.38
N THR A 24 -9.61 0.54 11.91
CA THR A 24 -9.83 1.31 10.67
C THR A 24 -9.16 2.68 10.69
N ASP A 25 -9.10 3.34 11.86
CA ASP A 25 -8.43 4.63 12.05
C ASP A 25 -6.92 4.58 11.78
N ARG A 26 -6.28 3.41 11.93
CA ARG A 26 -4.85 3.21 11.65
C ARG A 26 -4.52 2.88 10.20
N ILE A 27 -5.53 2.66 9.35
CA ILE A 27 -5.30 2.33 7.93
C ILE A 27 -4.57 3.46 7.21
N ALA A 28 -4.92 4.72 7.49
CA ALA A 28 -4.27 5.87 6.88
C ALA A 28 -2.76 5.96 7.25
N ASP A 29 -2.41 5.61 8.49
CA ASP A 29 -1.02 5.54 8.93
C ASP A 29 -0.23 4.41 8.26
N LEU A 30 -0.87 3.25 8.06
CA LEU A 30 -0.27 2.16 7.32
C LEU A 30 0.02 2.55 5.86
N VAL A 31 -0.91 3.22 5.20
CA VAL A 31 -0.71 3.73 3.83
C VAL A 31 0.48 4.70 3.78
N ARG A 32 0.57 5.64 4.73
CA ARG A 32 1.70 6.58 4.82
C ARG A 32 3.03 5.87 5.07
N THR A 33 3.06 4.94 6.02
CA THR A 33 4.26 4.18 6.41
C THR A 33 4.77 3.30 5.28
N ASN A 34 3.86 2.69 4.52
CA ASN A 34 4.19 1.87 3.35
C ASN A 34 4.39 2.73 2.09
N ARG A 35 4.74 4.02 2.22
CA ARG A 35 5.15 4.92 1.12
C ARG A 35 4.30 4.79 -0.15
N VAL A 36 2.98 4.61 -0.01
CA VAL A 36 2.05 4.45 -1.12
C VAL A 36 1.69 5.82 -1.72
N ARG A 37 2.71 6.60 -2.08
CA ARG A 37 2.49 7.89 -2.72
C ARG A 37 2.16 7.67 -4.19
N GLY A 38 0.98 8.14 -4.61
CA GLY A 38 0.55 8.10 -6.01
C GLY A 38 -0.01 6.76 -6.50
N SER A 39 -0.35 5.84 -5.60
CA SER A 39 -0.98 4.56 -5.97
C SER A 39 -2.33 4.39 -5.27
N GLU A 40 -3.28 3.78 -5.97
CA GLU A 40 -4.56 3.38 -5.38
C GLU A 40 -4.36 2.27 -4.34
N VAL A 41 -5.14 2.34 -3.26
CA VAL A 41 -5.14 1.37 -2.17
C VAL A 41 -6.53 0.76 -2.08
N ALA A 42 -6.60 -0.56 -1.96
CA ALA A 42 -7.85 -1.29 -1.77
C ALA A 42 -7.79 -2.23 -0.56
N LEU A 43 -8.96 -2.60 -0.04
CA LEU A 43 -9.11 -3.69 0.92
C LEU A 43 -9.61 -4.94 0.20
N GLU A 44 -8.90 -6.05 0.36
CA GLU A 44 -9.30 -7.36 -0.15
C GLU A 44 -9.61 -8.31 1.01
N ARG A 45 -10.75 -9.01 0.96
CA ARG A 45 -11.06 -10.10 1.90
C ARG A 45 -10.75 -11.46 1.24
N ARG A 46 -9.92 -12.28 1.90
CA ARG A 46 -9.51 -13.61 1.42
C ARG A 46 -9.30 -14.57 2.59
N GLY A 47 -9.90 -15.75 2.52
CA GLY A 47 -9.71 -16.80 3.53
C GLY A 47 -9.98 -16.32 4.97
N GLY A 48 -11.03 -15.52 5.16
CA GLY A 48 -11.40 -14.94 6.46
C GLY A 48 -10.55 -13.74 6.91
N ARG A 49 -9.50 -13.37 6.17
CA ARG A 49 -8.59 -12.26 6.50
C ARG A 49 -8.83 -11.06 5.60
N THR A 50 -8.51 -9.87 6.10
CA THR A 50 -8.59 -8.60 5.38
C THR A 50 -7.19 -8.10 5.09
N TYR A 51 -6.93 -7.72 3.85
CA TYR A 51 -5.63 -7.24 3.41
C TYR A 51 -5.73 -5.84 2.83
N LEU A 52 -4.79 -4.98 3.21
CA LEU A 52 -4.49 -3.75 2.50
C LEU A 52 -3.62 -4.09 1.30
N VAL A 53 -4.10 -3.79 0.10
CA VAL A 53 -3.42 -4.09 -1.15
C VAL A 53 -3.14 -2.80 -1.89
N THR A 54 -1.92 -2.67 -2.40
CA THR A 54 -1.54 -1.58 -3.29
C THR A 54 -1.14 -2.16 -4.63
N ARG A 55 -1.67 -1.55 -5.69
CA ARG A 55 -1.28 -1.88 -7.06
C ARG A 55 -0.32 -0.79 -7.53
N PRO A 56 0.82 -1.14 -8.15
CA PRO A 56 1.66 -0.16 -8.81
C PRO A 56 0.79 0.62 -9.81
N ALA A 57 0.90 1.94 -9.83
CA ALA A 57 0.37 2.71 -10.96
C ALA A 57 1.27 2.41 -12.17
N GLU A 58 0.66 2.09 -13.32
CA GLU A 58 1.36 1.84 -14.58
C GLU A 58 2.26 3.03 -15.00
#